data_AF-Q6UQ18-F1
#
_entry.id   AF-Q6UQ18-F1
#
_cell.length_a   1.000
_cell.length_b   1.000
_cell.length_c   1.000
_cell.angle_alpha   90.00
_cell.angle_beta   90.00
_cell.angle_gamma   90.00
#
_symmetry.space_group_name_H-M   'P 1'
#
loop_
_entity.id
_entity.type
_entity.pdbx_description
1 polymer ?
#
loop_
_entity_poly.entity_id
_entity_poly.type
_entity_poly.pdbx_seq_one_letter_code
_entity_poly.pdbx_strand_id
1 'polypeptide(L)'
;MLRQKLFKDFLKNKKNLEIRNQLIELHLPLVKKLAYHFKYYPKVLTKEDLYQEGILGLIKALNNYQDLGYDFVTYATPKIKFAINELIRKSHSPSIPQKTTKPNNISFKEEQYKQPNWDKILNPHQLWLKQVKHELLIKKLKTKLSKNEF
;
A
#
# COMPACT_ATOMS: atom_id res chain seq x y z
N MET A 1 29.81 -7.68 23.73
CA MET A 1 30.91 -8.65 23.47
C MET A 1 30.42 -10.09 23.24
N LEU A 2 29.42 -10.61 23.97
CA LEU A 2 28.93 -12.00 23.77
C LEU A 2 28.26 -12.26 22.40
N ARG A 3 27.38 -11.36 21.94
CA ARG A 3 26.67 -11.49 20.64
C ARG A 3 27.63 -11.55 19.46
N GLN A 4 28.67 -10.72 19.45
CA GLN A 4 29.69 -10.72 18.39
C GLN A 4 30.51 -12.02 18.38
N LYS A 5 30.83 -12.58 19.56
CA LYS A 5 31.51 -13.87 19.67
C LYS A 5 30.64 -14.99 19.07
N LEU A 6 29.35 -15.02 19.44
CA LEU A 6 28.39 -15.99 18.93
C LEU A 6 28.26 -15.94 17.40
N PHE A 7 28.22 -14.73 16.81
CA PHE A 7 28.24 -14.54 15.36
C PHE A 7 29.55 -15.00 14.72
N LYS A 8 30.70 -14.71 15.32
CA LYS A 8 31.99 -15.21 14.81
C LYS A 8 32.04 -16.73 14.80
N ASP A 9 31.57 -17.38 15.85
CA ASP A 9 31.54 -18.83 15.96
C ASP A 9 30.54 -19.45 14.96
N PHE A 10 29.38 -18.81 14.77
CA PHE A 10 28.40 -19.18 13.74
C PHE A 10 28.95 -19.06 12.32
N LEU A 11 29.68 -17.98 12.01
CA LEU A 11 30.23 -17.76 10.67
C LEU A 11 31.35 -18.75 10.34
N LYS A 12 32.12 -19.19 11.33
CA LYS A 12 33.10 -20.27 11.17
C LYS A 12 32.42 -21.61 10.87
N ASN A 13 31.30 -21.91 11.51
CA ASN A 13 30.56 -23.16 11.33
C ASN A 13 29.05 -22.94 11.19
N LYS A 14 28.61 -22.63 9.97
CA LYS A 14 27.19 -22.39 9.66
C LYS A 14 26.29 -23.62 9.82
N LYS A 15 26.84 -24.82 9.93
CA LYS A 15 26.06 -26.06 10.11
C LYS A 15 25.66 -26.30 11.57
N ASN A 16 26.22 -25.56 12.53
CA ASN A 16 25.89 -25.71 13.94
C ASN A 16 24.47 -25.16 14.22
N LEU A 17 23.53 -26.09 14.43
CA LEU A 17 22.12 -25.77 14.68
C LEU A 17 21.90 -25.10 16.05
N GLU A 18 22.72 -25.44 17.05
CA GLU A 18 22.58 -24.92 18.41
C GLU A 18 22.85 -23.42 18.45
N ILE A 19 23.98 -23.01 17.86
CA ILE A 19 24.36 -21.60 17.75
C ILE A 19 23.34 -20.83 16.90
N ARG A 20 22.84 -21.47 15.83
CA ARG A 20 21.80 -20.87 15.00
C ARG A 20 20.52 -20.59 15.79
N ASN A 21 20.06 -21.56 16.59
CA ASN A 21 18.84 -21.43 17.38
C ASN A 21 18.99 -20.35 18.45
N GLN A 22 20.13 -20.32 19.16
CA GLN A 22 20.46 -19.25 20.10
C GLN A 22 20.46 -17.86 19.44
N LEU A 23 21.04 -17.75 18.24
CA LEU A 23 21.00 -16.50 17.47
C LEU A 23 19.58 -16.13 17.06
N ILE A 24 18.73 -17.07 16.66
CA ILE A 24 17.33 -16.79 16.34
C ILE A 24 16.60 -16.26 17.56
N GLU A 25 16.70 -16.93 18.71
CA GLU A 25 16.05 -16.55 19.97
C GLU A 25 16.41 -15.12 20.40
N LEU A 26 17.69 -14.77 20.32
CA LEU A 26 18.19 -13.43 20.64
C LEU A 26 17.54 -12.32 19.78
N HIS A 27 17.09 -12.63 18.56
CA HIS A 27 16.51 -11.65 17.63
C HIS A 27 14.98 -11.76 17.51
N LEU A 28 14.31 -12.67 18.21
CA LEU A 28 12.84 -12.75 18.23
C LEU A 28 12.17 -11.43 18.66
N PRO A 29 12.66 -10.69 19.68
CA PRO A 29 12.07 -9.40 20.05
C PRO A 29 12.11 -8.36 18.92
N LEU A 30 13.15 -8.38 18.08
CA LEU A 30 13.26 -7.53 16.90
C LEU A 30 12.15 -7.84 15.90
N VAL A 31 11.94 -9.13 15.61
CA VAL A 31 10.87 -9.57 14.69
C VAL A 31 9.50 -9.15 15.22
N LYS A 32 9.24 -9.33 16.53
CA LYS A 32 7.99 -8.94 17.17
C LYS A 32 7.74 -7.44 17.02
N LYS A 33 8.75 -6.61 17.27
CA LYS A 33 8.67 -5.16 17.08
C LYS A 33 8.35 -4.82 15.62
N LEU A 34 9.04 -5.43 14.66
CA LEU A 34 8.83 -5.18 13.23
C LEU A 34 7.42 -5.58 12.78
N ALA A 35 6.93 -6.77 13.16
CA ALA A 35 5.58 -7.24 12.84
C ALA A 35 4.49 -6.33 13.43
N TYR A 36 4.71 -5.80 14.65
CA TYR A 36 3.77 -4.86 15.28
C TYR A 36 3.62 -3.55 14.48
N HIS A 37 4.71 -3.03 13.90
CA HIS A 37 4.71 -1.81 13.10
C HIS A 37 3.85 -1.87 11.81
N PHE A 38 3.50 -3.06 11.31
CA PHE A 38 2.61 -3.20 10.15
C PHE A 38 1.17 -2.85 10.50
N LYS A 39 0.74 -1.62 10.23
CA LYS A 39 -0.64 -1.17 10.52
C LYS A 39 -1.68 -1.69 9.53
N TYR A 40 -1.28 -1.92 8.28
CA TYR A 40 -2.17 -2.29 7.19
C TYR A 40 -1.78 -3.67 6.64
N TYR A 41 -2.71 -4.62 6.74
CA TYR A 41 -2.61 -5.95 6.17
C TYR A 41 -4.03 -6.52 5.94
N PRO A 42 -4.20 -7.50 5.04
CA PRO A 42 -5.49 -8.12 4.75
C PRO A 42 -6.15 -8.70 6.01
N LYS A 43 -7.49 -8.59 6.11
CA LYS A 43 -8.28 -9.15 7.24
C LYS A 43 -8.13 -10.67 7.42
N VAL A 44 -7.68 -11.37 6.38
CA VAL A 44 -7.43 -12.81 6.39
C VAL A 44 -6.20 -13.17 7.22
N LEU A 45 -5.26 -12.23 7.41
CA LEU A 45 -4.04 -12.44 8.18
C LEU A 45 -4.21 -11.91 9.61
N THR A 46 -3.57 -12.59 10.55
CA THR A 46 -3.44 -12.18 11.96
C THR A 46 -2.07 -11.55 12.22
N LYS A 47 -1.90 -10.92 13.40
CA LYS A 47 -0.59 -10.39 13.82
C LYS A 47 0.43 -11.49 14.05
N GLU A 48 -0.05 -12.63 14.52
CA GLU A 48 0.71 -13.83 14.75
C GLU A 48 1.26 -14.37 13.43
N ASP A 49 0.46 -14.38 12.35
CA ASP A 49 0.93 -14.81 11.02
C ASP A 49 2.07 -13.94 10.49
N LEU A 50 1.94 -12.60 10.63
CA LEU A 50 2.99 -11.65 10.25
C LEU A 50 4.26 -11.88 11.06
N TYR A 51 4.13 -12.21 12.36
CA TYR A 51 5.26 -12.52 13.21
C TYR A 51 5.95 -13.83 12.79
N GLN A 52 5.18 -14.89 12.50
CA GLN A 52 5.72 -16.17 12.05
C GLN A 52 6.46 -16.06 10.73
N GLU A 53 5.89 -15.36 9.75
CA GLU A 53 6.58 -15.11 8.47
C GLU A 53 7.84 -14.24 8.67
N GLY A 54 7.77 -13.29 9.62
CA GLY A 54 8.93 -12.51 10.03
C GLY A 54 10.07 -13.37 10.59
N ILE A 55 9.76 -14.41 11.36
CA ILE A 55 10.74 -15.39 11.86
C ILE A 55 11.36 -16.15 10.70
N LEU A 56 10.57 -16.58 9.71
CA LEU A 56 11.09 -17.23 8.51
C LEU A 56 12.04 -16.30 7.73
N GLY A 57 11.70 -15.00 7.65
CA GLY A 57 12.56 -13.96 7.09
C GLY A 57 13.88 -13.79 7.87
N LEU A 58 13.83 -13.82 9.20
CA LEU A 58 15.00 -13.78 10.06
C LEU A 58 15.92 -14.98 9.84
N ILE A 59 15.36 -16.20 9.78
CA ILE A 59 16.12 -17.44 9.53
C ILE A 59 16.83 -17.35 8.17
N LYS A 60 16.11 -16.92 7.12
CA LYS A 60 16.69 -16.72 5.79
C LYS A 60 17.79 -15.65 5.81
N ALA A 61 17.61 -14.56 6.54
CA ALA A 61 18.63 -13.54 6.69
C ALA A 61 19.87 -14.09 7.41
N LEU A 62 19.70 -14.85 8.49
CA LEU A 62 20.79 -15.43 9.25
C LEU A 62 21.64 -16.40 8.41
N ASN A 63 20.99 -17.27 7.62
CA ASN A 63 21.69 -18.23 6.76
C ASN A 63 22.57 -17.53 5.70
N ASN A 64 22.06 -16.44 5.13
CA ASN A 64 22.72 -15.70 4.05
C ASN A 64 23.62 -14.55 4.54
N TYR A 65 23.65 -14.29 5.85
CA TYR A 65 24.47 -13.23 6.42
C TYR A 65 25.97 -13.51 6.22
N GLN A 66 26.68 -12.44 5.92
CA GLN A 66 28.13 -12.37 5.81
C GLN A 66 28.60 -11.14 6.58
N ASP A 67 29.69 -11.27 7.34
CA ASP A 67 30.26 -10.16 8.09
C ASP A 67 31.06 -9.25 7.14
N LEU A 68 30.38 -8.24 6.59
CA LEU A 68 30.96 -7.24 5.70
C LEU A 68 31.21 -5.91 6.44
N GLY A 69 31.26 -5.91 7.78
CA GLY A 69 31.53 -4.73 8.60
C GLY A 69 30.30 -3.92 9.02
N TYR A 70 29.08 -4.41 8.78
CA TYR A 70 27.84 -3.80 9.30
C TYR A 70 27.14 -4.74 10.30
N ASP A 71 26.32 -4.20 11.21
CA ASP A 71 25.58 -5.02 12.18
C ASP A 71 24.52 -5.90 11.50
N PHE A 72 24.32 -7.10 12.02
CA PHE A 72 23.32 -8.05 11.54
C PHE A 72 21.91 -7.46 11.56
N VAL A 73 21.57 -6.60 12.55
CA VAL A 73 20.25 -5.96 12.62
C VAL A 73 19.98 -5.13 11.37
N THR A 74 20.98 -4.38 10.91
CA THR A 74 20.89 -3.53 9.71
C THR A 74 20.58 -4.37 8.47
N TYR A 75 21.19 -5.55 8.37
CA TYR A 75 20.96 -6.48 7.27
C TYR A 75 19.63 -7.23 7.37
N ALA A 76 19.28 -7.71 8.56
CA ALA A 76 18.09 -8.53 8.77
C ALA A 76 16.81 -7.72 8.68
N THR A 77 16.82 -6.46 9.11
CA THR A 77 15.63 -5.58 9.12
C THR A 77 14.89 -5.52 7.77
N PRO A 78 15.54 -5.16 6.64
CA PRO A 78 14.87 -5.15 5.34
C PRO A 78 14.43 -6.54 4.88
N LYS A 79 15.16 -7.61 5.23
CA LYS A 79 14.81 -8.99 4.86
C LYS A 79 13.57 -9.50 5.61
N ILE A 80 13.46 -9.21 6.91
CA ILE A 80 12.28 -9.54 7.72
C ILE A 80 11.06 -8.79 7.17
N LYS A 81 11.18 -7.47 6.95
CA LYS A 81 10.10 -6.67 6.36
C LYS A 81 9.69 -7.18 4.98
N PHE A 82 10.65 -7.59 4.16
CA PHE A 82 10.38 -8.17 2.84
C PHE A 82 9.58 -9.46 2.94
N ALA A 83 9.93 -10.37 3.85
CA ALA A 83 9.19 -11.62 4.05
C ALA A 83 7.73 -11.35 4.46
N ILE A 84 7.52 -10.44 5.41
CA ILE A 84 6.19 -10.03 5.86
C ILE A 84 5.37 -9.40 4.71
N ASN A 85 5.99 -8.49 3.95
CA ASN A 85 5.37 -7.89 2.78
C ASN A 85 5.03 -8.93 1.72
N GLU A 86 5.88 -9.93 1.52
CA GLU A 86 5.65 -11.01 0.57
C GLU A 86 4.43 -11.86 0.94
N LEU A 87 4.23 -12.14 2.23
CA LEU A 87 3.01 -12.79 2.72
C LEU A 87 1.77 -11.93 2.42
N ILE A 88 1.80 -10.65 2.82
CA ILE A 88 0.71 -9.71 2.55
C ILE A 88 0.39 -9.68 1.04
N ARG A 89 1.44 -9.63 0.21
CA ARG A 89 1.36 -9.66 -1.26
C ARG A 89 0.63 -10.90 -1.75
N LYS A 90 0.98 -12.08 -1.24
CA LYS A 90 0.39 -13.38 -1.65
C LYS A 90 -1.03 -13.58 -1.15
N SER A 91 -1.42 -12.94 -0.05
CA SER A 91 -2.79 -13.02 0.47
C SER A 91 -3.80 -12.23 -0.36
N HIS A 92 -3.36 -11.33 -1.24
CA HIS A 92 -4.24 -10.69 -2.21
C HIS A 92 -4.65 -11.65 -3.34
N SER A 93 -5.89 -11.52 -3.82
CA SER A 93 -6.41 -12.37 -4.90
C SER A 93 -5.52 -12.30 -6.15
N PRO A 94 -5.16 -13.45 -6.77
CA PRO A 94 -4.30 -13.51 -7.97
C PRO A 94 -4.81 -12.67 -9.15
N SER A 95 -6.12 -12.38 -9.19
CA SER A 95 -6.78 -11.62 -10.26
C SER A 95 -6.48 -10.12 -10.24
N ILE A 96 -5.81 -9.58 -9.21
CA ILE A 96 -5.51 -8.14 -9.10
C ILE A 96 -4.01 -7.90 -9.33
N PRO A 97 -3.59 -7.35 -10.48
CA PRO A 97 -2.20 -7.00 -10.74
C PRO A 97 -1.75 -5.88 -9.80
N GLN A 98 -0.87 -6.17 -8.85
CA GLN A 98 -0.55 -5.25 -7.75
C GLN A 98 0.25 -4.00 -8.18
N LYS A 99 0.76 -3.96 -9.41
CA LYS A 99 1.41 -2.76 -9.99
C LYS A 99 0.43 -1.58 -10.10
N THR A 100 -0.88 -1.83 -10.11
CA THR A 100 -1.94 -0.81 -10.08
C THR A 100 -2.38 -0.44 -8.66
N THR A 101 -2.08 -1.26 -7.65
CA THR A 101 -2.33 -0.97 -6.24
C THR A 101 -1.25 -0.03 -5.71
N LYS A 102 -1.20 1.20 -6.26
CA LYS A 102 -0.45 2.27 -5.63
C LYS A 102 -1.01 2.46 -4.22
N PRO A 103 -0.18 2.58 -3.18
CA PRO A 103 -0.71 3.04 -1.91
C PRO A 103 -1.25 4.44 -2.19
N ASN A 104 -2.52 4.68 -1.85
CA ASN A 104 -3.12 6.00 -1.94
C ASN A 104 -2.48 6.88 -0.86
N ASN A 105 -1.20 7.24 -1.04
CA ASN A 105 -0.52 8.31 -0.31
C ASN A 105 -0.97 9.66 -0.88
N ILE A 106 -2.19 9.73 -1.42
CA ILE A 106 -2.87 10.99 -1.60
C ILE A 106 -3.12 11.40 -0.15
N SER A 107 -2.35 12.37 0.33
CA SER A 107 -2.74 13.17 1.49
C SER A 107 -4.23 13.44 1.30
N PHE A 108 -5.09 12.77 2.06
CA PHE A 108 -6.51 13.02 2.04
C PHE A 108 -6.66 14.43 2.59
N LYS A 109 -6.53 15.44 1.73
CA LYS A 109 -7.12 16.74 1.97
C LYS A 109 -8.60 16.43 1.92
N GLU A 110 -9.28 16.57 3.05
CA GLU A 110 -10.71 16.78 3.06
C GLU A 110 -10.97 18.08 2.28
N GLU A 111 -10.96 18.00 0.95
CA GLU A 111 -11.86 18.85 0.20
C GLU A 111 -13.23 18.35 0.61
N GLN A 112 -13.86 19.08 1.56
CA GLN A 112 -15.23 18.83 1.94
C GLN A 112 -16.01 18.61 0.65
N TYR A 113 -16.49 17.38 0.43
CA TYR A 113 -17.46 17.10 -0.62
C TYR A 113 -18.72 17.85 -0.19
N LYS A 114 -18.81 19.15 -0.49
CA LYS A 114 -20.07 19.85 -0.47
C LYS A 114 -20.93 19.06 -1.45
N GLN A 115 -22.03 18.50 -0.94
CA GLN A 115 -23.00 17.86 -1.81
C GLN A 115 -23.25 18.84 -2.97
N PRO A 116 -23.14 18.40 -4.23
CA PRO A 116 -23.49 19.27 -5.34
C PRO A 116 -24.87 19.84 -5.02
N ASN A 117 -25.03 21.15 -5.13
CA ASN A 117 -26.35 21.74 -4.92
C ASN A 117 -27.24 21.23 -6.07
N TRP A 118 -27.98 20.16 -5.80
CA TRP A 118 -28.81 19.45 -6.77
C TRP A 118 -29.82 20.39 -7.44
N ASP A 119 -30.17 21.50 -6.77
CA ASP A 119 -31.05 22.55 -7.31
C ASP A 119 -30.41 23.34 -8.47
N LYS A 120 -29.07 23.37 -8.56
CA LYS A 120 -28.34 24.12 -9.59
C LYS A 120 -27.92 23.29 -10.80
N ILE A 121 -27.89 21.96 -10.66
CA ILE A 121 -27.51 21.05 -11.75
C ILE A 121 -28.77 20.74 -12.55
N LEU A 122 -28.96 21.43 -13.67
CA LEU A 122 -30.10 21.17 -14.55
C LEU A 122 -30.04 19.73 -15.04
N ASN A 123 -31.16 19.02 -14.92
CA ASN A 123 -31.29 17.70 -15.51
C ASN A 123 -31.29 17.78 -17.06
N PRO A 124 -31.01 16.67 -17.77
CA PRO A 124 -30.95 16.66 -19.24
C PRO A 124 -32.20 17.23 -19.92
N HIS A 125 -33.38 17.03 -19.32
CA HIS A 125 -34.65 17.56 -19.82
C HIS A 125 -34.76 19.09 -19.66
N GLN A 126 -34.33 19.64 -18.52
CA GLN A 126 -34.28 21.08 -18.27
C GLN A 126 -33.24 21.76 -19.18
N LEU A 127 -32.11 21.10 -19.45
CA LEU A 127 -31.12 21.54 -20.44
C LEU A 127 -31.75 21.61 -21.84
N TRP A 128 -32.48 20.56 -22.23
CA TRP A 128 -33.20 20.51 -23.50
C TRP A 128 -34.27 21.60 -23.61
N LEU A 129 -35.11 21.80 -22.59
CA LEU A 129 -36.12 22.87 -22.58
C LEU A 129 -35.51 24.27 -22.66
N LYS A 130 -34.35 24.49 -22.04
CA LYS A 130 -33.60 25.75 -22.14
C LYS A 130 -33.10 25.98 -23.57
N GLN A 131 -32.59 24.94 -24.23
CA GLN A 131 -32.19 24.97 -25.63
C GLN A 131 -33.38 25.25 -26.56
N VAL A 132 -34.50 24.56 -26.37
CA VAL A 132 -35.73 24.76 -27.17
C VAL A 132 -36.26 26.18 -27.04
N LYS A 133 -36.25 26.77 -25.84
CA LYS A 133 -36.63 28.18 -25.62
C LYS A 133 -35.72 29.15 -26.37
N HIS A 134 -34.41 28.88 -26.41
CA HIS A 134 -33.44 29.66 -27.18
C HIS A 134 -33.70 29.55 -28.70
N GLU A 135 -33.95 28.35 -29.22
CA GLU A 135 -34.27 28.16 -30.65
C GLU A 135 -35.57 28.86 -31.06
N LEU A 136 -36.59 28.81 -30.20
CA LEU A 136 -37.87 29.48 -30.44
C LEU A 136 -37.72 31.01 -30.43
N LEU A 137 -36.83 31.55 -29.59
CA LEU A 137 -36.43 32.97 -29.61
C LEU A 137 -35.75 33.34 -30.93
N ILE A 138 -34.74 32.57 -31.36
CA ILE A 138 -34.04 32.81 -32.63
C ILE A 138 -35.01 32.75 -33.81
N LYS A 139 -35.95 31.80 -33.82
CA LYS A 139 -37.00 31.70 -34.85
C LYS A 139 -37.87 32.96 -34.89
N LYS A 140 -38.31 33.47 -33.73
CA LYS A 140 -39.09 34.72 -33.64
C LYS A 140 -38.29 35.95 -34.08
N LEU A 141 -36.99 36.00 -33.79
CA LEU A 141 -36.13 37.10 -34.22
C LEU A 141 -35.94 37.09 -35.74
N LYS A 142 -35.67 35.92 -36.33
CA LYS A 142 -35.56 35.77 -37.79
C LYS A 142 -36.85 36.13 -38.52
N THR A 143 -38.02 35.75 -38.00
CA THR A 143 -39.31 36.10 -38.63
C THR A 143 -39.62 37.59 -38.52
N LYS A 144 -39.18 38.28 -37.46
CA LYS A 144 -39.29 39.74 -37.35
C LYS A 144 -38.33 40.46 -38.30
N LEU A 145 -37.09 40.00 -38.39
CA LEU A 145 -36.09 40.57 -39.31
C LEU A 145 -36.50 40.37 -40.78
N SER A 146 -36.95 39.17 -41.15
CA SER A 146 -37.45 38.88 -42.52
C SER A 146 -38.72 39.64 -42.90
N LYS A 147 -39.55 40.08 -41.94
CA LYS A 147 -40.71 40.94 -42.20
C LYS A 147 -40.35 42.40 -42.48
N ASN A 148 -39.14 42.82 -42.10
CA ASN A 148 -38.65 44.19 -42.25
C ASN A 148 -37.67 44.35 -43.44
N GLU A 149 -37.41 43.29 -44.21
CA GLU A 149 -36.51 43.31 -45.39
C GLU A 149 -37.27 43.32 -46.74
N PHE A 150 -38.46 43.93 -46.79
CA PHE A 150 -39.15 44.33 -48.03
C PHE A 150 -39.44 45.82 -48.02
#